data_AF-E8ZI90-F1
#
_entry.id   AF-E8ZI90-F1
#
_cell.length_a   1.000
_cell.length_b   1.000
_cell.length_c   1.000
_cell.angle_alpha   90.00
_cell.angle_beta   90.00
_cell.angle_gamma   90.00
#
_symmetry.space_group_name_H-M   'P 1'
#
loop_
_entity.id
_entity.type
_entity.pdbx_description
1 polymer ?
#
loop_
_entity_poly.entity_id
_entity_poly.type
_entity_poly.pdbx_seq_one_letter_code
_entity_poly.pdbx_strand_id
1 'polypeptide(L)'
;MANKYLITGLTLAGGSSATAAGVYAIKSSNKQDSKKEEAKKPTSFVEYLKGKNKIVLSISDNTHNSEWTTKQSAYGQAEEKDLITKVENSKENNIPKSPTISIEDLKNWCGRKASSPFSNENDSEYKKFFKWCVKENE
;
A
#
# COMPACT_ATOMS: atom_id res chain seq x y z
N MET A 1 25.32 38.45 11.92
CA MET A 1 24.95 38.38 13.34
C MET A 1 24.90 36.90 13.72
N ALA A 2 25.82 36.45 14.57
CA ALA A 2 25.99 35.03 14.91
C ALA A 2 25.64 34.83 16.38
N ASN A 3 24.51 34.16 16.66
CA ASN A 3 24.12 33.80 18.01
C ASN A 3 24.80 32.48 18.41
N LYS A 4 25.77 32.59 19.31
CA LYS A 4 26.37 31.48 20.05
C LYS A 4 25.39 31.05 21.16
N TYR A 5 24.94 29.80 21.14
CA TYR A 5 24.28 29.18 22.29
C TYR A 5 25.28 28.28 23.01
N LEU A 6 25.49 28.59 24.29
CA LEU A 6 26.28 27.81 25.25
C LEU A 6 25.44 26.61 25.70
N ILE A 7 25.98 25.40 25.56
CA ILE A 7 25.42 24.20 26.18
C ILE A 7 26.15 23.97 27.50
N THR A 8 25.40 24.11 28.59
CA THR A 8 25.80 23.82 29.97
C THR A 8 26.12 22.33 30.12
N GLY A 9 27.39 22.00 30.35
CA GLY A 9 27.84 20.65 30.61
C GLY A 9 27.46 20.18 32.00
N LEU A 10 26.71 19.09 32.09
CA LEU A 10 26.44 18.36 33.34
C LEU A 10 27.63 17.45 33.64
N THR A 11 28.30 17.67 34.76
CA THR A 11 29.41 16.85 35.25
C THR A 11 28.87 15.56 35.88
N LEU A 12 29.29 14.40 35.35
CA LEU A 12 29.14 13.13 36.05
C LEU A 12 30.48 12.78 36.69
N ALA A 13 30.51 12.92 38.02
CA ALA A 13 31.55 12.37 38.88
C ALA A 13 31.41 10.84 38.94
N GLY A 14 32.51 10.14 38.75
CA GLY A 14 32.57 8.68 38.89
C GLY A 14 33.88 8.14 38.32
N GLY A 15 34.95 8.21 39.12
CA GLY A 15 36.25 7.68 38.75
C GLY A 15 36.37 6.17 38.99
N SER A 16 36.99 5.46 38.06
CA SER A 16 38.06 4.47 38.28
C SER A 16 38.66 4.07 36.92
N SER A 17 39.90 3.62 36.97
CA SER A 17 40.95 3.74 35.94
C SER A 17 41.14 2.53 35.02
N ALA A 18 41.84 2.82 33.91
CA ALA A 18 42.77 1.98 33.14
C ALA A 18 42.25 1.21 31.88
N THR A 19 43.11 1.31 30.88
CA THR A 19 43.01 1.05 29.44
C THR A 19 43.02 -0.42 29.03
N ALA A 20 42.24 -0.80 28.01
CA ALA A 20 42.70 -1.64 26.88
C ALA A 20 41.60 -1.77 25.81
N ALA A 21 42.05 -2.04 24.59
CA ALA A 21 41.34 -1.95 23.32
C ALA A 21 40.13 -2.90 23.16
N GLY A 22 39.21 -2.46 22.30
CA GLY A 22 38.54 -3.35 21.35
C GLY A 22 37.15 -3.83 21.73
N VAL A 23 36.28 -3.76 20.71
CA VAL A 23 34.96 -4.39 20.58
C VAL A 23 33.77 -3.52 21.04
N TYR A 24 33.27 -2.74 20.08
CA TYR A 24 31.89 -2.29 20.06
C TYR A 24 30.96 -3.51 19.95
N ALA A 25 30.26 -3.83 21.02
CA ALA A 25 29.05 -4.64 20.96
C ALA A 25 27.90 -3.81 21.56
N ILE A 26 27.34 -2.90 20.77
CA ILE A 26 26.06 -2.28 21.11
C ILE A 26 24.97 -3.31 20.81
N LYS A 27 24.69 -4.17 21.79
CA LYS A 27 23.47 -4.98 21.79
C LYS A 27 22.29 -4.06 22.11
N SER A 28 21.72 -3.45 21.07
CA SER A 28 20.48 -2.70 21.19
C SER A 28 19.30 -3.68 21.25
N SER A 29 19.07 -4.25 22.43
CA SER A 29 17.75 -4.79 22.77
C SER A 29 16.86 -3.62 23.18
N ASN A 30 16.46 -2.80 22.20
CA ASN A 30 15.47 -1.77 22.44
C ASN A 30 14.07 -2.41 22.42
N LYS A 31 13.73 -3.11 23.51
CA LYS A 31 12.35 -3.27 23.95
C LYS A 31 11.92 -1.92 24.53
N GLN A 32 11.61 -0.99 23.66
CA GLN A 32 10.73 0.13 24.00
C GLN A 32 9.36 -0.21 23.45
N ASP A 33 8.55 -0.75 24.36
CA ASP A 33 7.12 -0.53 24.37
C ASP A 33 6.90 0.99 24.45
N SER A 34 6.89 1.61 23.27
CA SER A 34 6.65 3.03 23.09
C SER A 34 5.64 3.14 21.98
N LYS A 35 4.42 3.46 22.41
CA LYS A 35 3.30 3.97 21.63
C LYS A 35 3.77 5.13 20.76
N LYS A 36 4.42 4.81 19.63
CA LYS A 36 4.86 5.75 18.62
C LYS A 36 3.68 5.88 17.67
N GLU A 37 3.08 7.05 17.68
CA GLU A 37 2.40 7.60 16.52
C GLU A 37 3.45 7.64 15.39
N GLU A 38 3.63 6.49 14.74
CA GLU A 38 4.30 6.40 13.46
C GLU A 38 3.48 7.27 12.53
N ALA A 39 4.12 8.23 11.89
CA ALA A 39 3.62 8.79 10.65
C ALA A 39 3.39 7.61 9.71
N LYS A 40 2.17 7.07 9.72
CA LYS A 40 1.77 5.90 8.92
C LYS A 40 2.12 6.27 7.49
N LYS A 41 3.07 5.54 6.88
CA LYS A 41 3.17 5.53 5.42
C LYS A 41 1.75 5.35 4.87
N PRO A 42 1.35 6.11 3.83
CA PRO A 42 0.03 5.93 3.24
C PRO A 42 -0.10 4.45 2.86
N THR A 43 -0.96 3.74 3.56
CA THR A 43 -1.20 2.32 3.31
C THR A 43 -1.72 2.21 1.89
N SER A 44 -1.09 1.43 1.02
CA SER A 44 -1.64 1.23 -0.32
C SER A 44 -2.97 0.46 -0.26
N PHE A 45 -3.78 0.50 -1.31
CA PHE A 45 -4.99 -0.33 -1.39
C PHE A 45 -4.69 -1.80 -1.09
N VAL A 46 -3.62 -2.35 -1.68
CA VAL A 46 -3.21 -3.74 -1.48
C VAL A 46 -2.80 -4.00 -0.03
N GLU A 47 -2.02 -3.12 0.60
CA GLU A 47 -1.62 -3.30 2.00
C GLU A 47 -2.82 -3.22 2.96
N TYR A 48 -3.75 -2.32 2.70
CA TYR A 48 -4.96 -2.19 3.50
C TYR A 48 -5.80 -3.48 3.42
N LEU A 49 -5.98 -4.00 2.21
CA LEU A 49 -6.76 -5.21 1.95
C LEU A 49 -6.11 -6.47 2.55
N LYS A 50 -4.78 -6.58 2.45
CA LYS A 50 -4.03 -7.66 3.11
C LYS A 50 -4.23 -7.62 4.62
N GLY A 51 -4.20 -6.43 5.24
CA GLY A 51 -4.50 -6.25 6.66
C GLY A 51 -5.93 -6.63 7.06
N LYS A 52 -6.86 -6.67 6.09
CA LYS A 52 -8.25 -7.11 6.26
C LYS A 52 -8.48 -8.58 5.86
N ASN A 53 -7.41 -9.36 5.66
CA ASN A 53 -7.49 -10.75 5.20
C ASN A 53 -8.22 -10.91 3.84
N LYS A 54 -8.16 -9.88 2.99
CA LYS A 54 -8.73 -9.92 1.63
C LYS A 54 -7.67 -10.38 0.63
N ILE A 55 -8.09 -11.18 -0.33
CA ILE A 55 -7.22 -11.75 -1.38
C ILE A 55 -7.33 -10.89 -2.63
N VAL A 56 -6.25 -10.18 -2.98
CA VAL A 56 -6.14 -9.45 -4.24
C VAL A 56 -5.85 -10.45 -5.36
N LEU A 57 -6.61 -10.38 -6.44
CA LEU A 57 -6.43 -11.26 -7.60
C LEU A 57 -5.06 -11.02 -8.23
N SER A 58 -4.37 -12.11 -8.56
CA SER A 58 -3.08 -12.02 -9.23
C SER A 58 -3.25 -11.49 -10.66
N ILE A 59 -2.43 -10.49 -11.00
CA ILE A 59 -2.39 -9.87 -12.33
C ILE A 59 -1.36 -10.53 -13.25
N SER A 60 -0.35 -11.21 -12.70
CA SER A 60 0.81 -11.70 -13.46
C SER A 60 0.75 -13.18 -13.81
N ASP A 61 -0.11 -13.94 -13.14
CA ASP A 61 -0.24 -15.40 -13.33
C ASP A 61 -1.70 -15.83 -13.55
N ASN A 62 -1.87 -17.14 -13.76
CA ASN A 62 -3.15 -17.75 -14.12
C ASN A 62 -3.92 -18.31 -12.90
N THR A 63 -3.44 -18.09 -11.67
CA THR A 63 -4.01 -18.67 -10.45
C THR A 63 -5.47 -18.28 -10.22
N HIS A 64 -5.85 -17.08 -10.69
CA HIS A 64 -7.20 -16.51 -10.48
C HIS A 64 -8.00 -16.35 -11.79
N ASN A 65 -7.74 -17.20 -12.79
CA ASN A 65 -8.38 -17.05 -14.10
C ASN A 65 -9.90 -17.18 -14.06
N SER A 66 -10.44 -18.06 -13.22
CA SER A 66 -11.89 -18.21 -13.07
C SER A 66 -12.53 -16.93 -12.53
N GLU A 67 -11.93 -16.34 -11.51
CA GLU A 67 -12.37 -15.09 -10.91
C GLU A 67 -12.31 -13.95 -11.91
N TRP A 68 -11.23 -13.85 -12.71
CA TRP A 68 -11.12 -12.86 -13.76
C TRP A 68 -12.22 -13.00 -14.83
N THR A 69 -12.55 -14.21 -15.25
CA THR A 69 -13.66 -14.48 -16.19
C THR A 69 -15.01 -14.08 -15.61
N THR A 70 -15.24 -14.32 -14.32
CA THR A 70 -16.44 -13.86 -13.61
C THR A 70 -16.50 -12.34 -13.56
N LYS A 71 -15.39 -11.67 -13.21
CA LYS A 71 -15.31 -10.20 -13.16
C LYS A 71 -15.51 -9.57 -14.54
N GLN A 72 -14.96 -10.16 -15.59
CA GLN A 72 -15.19 -9.75 -16.98
C GLN A 72 -16.68 -9.80 -17.33
N SER A 73 -17.34 -10.91 -17.01
CA SER A 73 -18.79 -11.08 -17.24
C SER A 73 -19.61 -10.04 -16.46
N ALA A 74 -19.27 -9.82 -15.18
CA ALA A 74 -19.93 -8.83 -14.33
C ALA A 74 -19.68 -7.39 -14.79
N TYR A 75 -18.52 -7.09 -15.39
CA TYR A 75 -18.21 -5.76 -15.91
C TYR A 75 -19.14 -5.35 -17.05
N GLY A 76 -19.58 -6.29 -17.89
CA GLY A 76 -20.58 -6.04 -18.93
C GLY A 76 -21.91 -5.52 -18.38
N GLN A 77 -22.20 -5.80 -17.10
CA GLN A 77 -23.41 -5.36 -16.40
C GLN A 77 -23.13 -4.26 -15.35
N ALA A 78 -21.92 -3.69 -15.33
CA ALA A 78 -21.55 -2.67 -14.37
C ALA A 78 -22.34 -1.37 -14.57
N GLU A 79 -22.58 -0.67 -13.46
CA GLU A 79 -23.09 0.70 -13.48
C GLU A 79 -22.00 1.67 -13.96
N GLU A 80 -22.40 2.81 -14.52
CA GLU A 80 -21.45 3.82 -15.03
C GLU A 80 -20.47 4.30 -13.96
N LYS A 81 -20.95 4.40 -12.71
CA LYS A 81 -20.11 4.78 -11.57
C LYS A 81 -19.01 3.78 -11.26
N ASP A 82 -19.13 2.53 -11.68
CA ASP A 82 -18.19 1.44 -11.40
C ASP A 82 -17.22 1.18 -12.56
N LEU A 83 -17.35 1.93 -13.67
CA LEU A 83 -16.46 1.78 -14.82
C LEU A 83 -15.02 2.14 -14.45
N ILE A 84 -14.09 1.37 -15.02
CA ILE A 84 -12.65 1.58 -14.89
C ILE A 84 -12.11 2.40 -16.05
N THR A 85 -10.91 2.93 -15.87
CA THR A 85 -10.26 3.79 -16.86
C THR A 85 -9.05 3.12 -17.49
N LYS A 86 -8.84 3.33 -18.79
CA LYS A 86 -7.63 2.92 -19.50
C LYS A 86 -6.84 4.16 -19.90
N VAL A 87 -5.52 4.08 -19.83
CA VAL A 87 -4.65 5.11 -20.41
C VAL A 87 -4.33 4.70 -21.83
N GLU A 88 -4.76 5.52 -22.78
CA GLU A 88 -4.49 5.35 -24.20
C GLU A 88 -4.02 6.69 -24.76
N ASN A 89 -2.90 6.69 -25.48
CA ASN A 89 -2.27 7.92 -26.00
C ASN A 89 -2.05 9.01 -24.92
N SER A 90 -1.61 8.60 -23.72
CA SER A 90 -1.43 9.46 -22.55
C SER A 90 -2.70 10.17 -22.04
N LYS A 91 -3.88 9.72 -22.46
CA LYS A 91 -5.17 10.21 -21.96
C LYS A 91 -5.88 9.09 -21.20
N GLU A 92 -6.50 9.46 -20.08
CA GLU A 92 -7.31 8.52 -19.31
C GLU A 92 -8.75 8.55 -19.82
N ASN A 93 -9.22 7.43 -20.36
CA ASN A 93 -10.55 7.25 -20.91
C ASN A 93 -11.29 6.15 -20.15
N ASN A 94 -12.60 6.30 -19.93
CA ASN A 94 -13.42 5.22 -19.37
C ASN A 94 -13.52 4.06 -20.35
N ILE A 95 -13.39 2.83 -19.85
CA ILE A 95 -13.66 1.63 -20.63
C ILE A 95 -15.17 1.39 -20.60
N PRO A 96 -15.87 1.46 -21.75
CA PRO A 96 -17.32 1.26 -21.78
C PRO A 96 -17.68 -0.14 -21.27
N LYS A 97 -18.85 -0.28 -20.64
CA LYS A 97 -19.39 -1.60 -20.31
C LYS A 97 -19.57 -2.38 -21.61
N SER A 98 -18.83 -3.47 -21.73
CA SER A 98 -18.92 -4.36 -22.88
C SER A 98 -18.74 -5.79 -22.39
N PRO A 99 -19.52 -6.75 -22.90
CA PRO A 99 -19.25 -8.17 -22.69
C PRO A 99 -17.88 -8.58 -23.26
N THR A 100 -17.24 -7.72 -24.07
CA THR A 100 -15.94 -7.96 -24.71
C THR A 100 -14.78 -7.22 -24.06
N ILE A 101 -14.94 -6.61 -22.87
CA ILE A 101 -13.78 -6.04 -22.15
C ILE A 101 -12.72 -7.13 -21.99
N SER A 102 -11.45 -6.83 -22.26
CA SER A 102 -10.40 -7.82 -22.13
C SER A 102 -10.06 -8.02 -20.65
N ILE A 103 -9.84 -9.27 -20.22
CA ILE A 103 -9.31 -9.57 -18.88
C ILE A 103 -8.01 -8.82 -18.62
N GLU A 104 -7.19 -8.64 -19.66
CA GLU A 104 -5.95 -7.85 -19.59
C GLU A 104 -6.21 -6.38 -19.24
N ASP A 105 -7.28 -5.77 -19.74
CA ASP A 105 -7.63 -4.38 -19.38
C ASP A 105 -7.98 -4.25 -17.90
N LEU A 106 -8.73 -5.23 -17.36
CA LEU A 106 -9.03 -5.31 -15.93
C LEU A 106 -7.74 -5.51 -15.10
N LYS A 107 -6.89 -6.46 -15.49
CA LYS A 107 -5.60 -6.72 -14.83
C LYS A 107 -4.69 -5.49 -14.84
N ASN A 108 -4.59 -4.81 -15.98
CA ASN A 108 -3.79 -3.60 -16.14
C ASN A 108 -4.28 -2.46 -15.25
N TRP A 109 -5.60 -2.25 -15.19
CA TRP A 109 -6.17 -1.24 -14.31
C TRP A 109 -5.90 -1.56 -12.83
N CYS A 110 -6.10 -2.81 -12.43
CA CYS A 110 -5.76 -3.28 -11.09
C CYS A 110 -4.28 -3.10 -10.77
N GLY A 111 -3.37 -3.42 -11.69
CA GLY A 111 -1.94 -3.19 -11.50
C GLY A 111 -1.59 -1.71 -11.27
N ARG A 112 -2.22 -0.81 -12.01
CA ARG A 112 -2.03 0.65 -11.85
C ARG A 112 -2.52 1.16 -10.50
N LYS A 113 -3.66 0.65 -10.02
CA LYS A 113 -4.30 1.10 -8.78
C LYS A 113 -3.82 0.36 -7.52
N ALA A 114 -3.09 -0.74 -7.67
CA ALA A 114 -2.59 -1.54 -6.55
C ALA A 114 -1.77 -0.72 -5.54
N SER A 115 -0.93 0.19 -6.05
CA SER A 115 -0.07 1.06 -5.25
C SER A 115 -0.72 2.40 -4.91
N SER A 116 -2.00 2.61 -5.26
CA SER A 116 -2.70 3.85 -4.91
C SER A 116 -2.85 3.98 -3.40
N PRO A 117 -2.70 5.21 -2.85
CA PRO A 117 -2.83 5.44 -1.42
C PRO A 117 -4.28 5.21 -0.98
N PHE A 118 -4.45 4.42 0.07
CA PHE A 118 -5.72 4.26 0.76
C PHE A 118 -6.01 5.49 1.61
N SER A 119 -7.10 6.17 1.27
CA SER A 119 -7.62 7.29 2.07
C SER A 119 -8.72 6.83 3.01
N ASN A 120 -9.77 6.18 2.47
CA ASN A 120 -10.92 5.69 3.21
C ASN A 120 -11.70 4.67 2.39
N GLU A 121 -12.58 3.89 3.03
CA GLU A 121 -13.39 2.85 2.37
C GLU A 121 -14.52 3.42 1.50
N ASN A 122 -14.85 4.70 1.66
CA ASN A 122 -15.87 5.37 0.87
C ASN A 122 -15.34 5.95 -0.45
N ASP A 123 -14.02 5.96 -0.63
CA ASP A 123 -13.35 6.42 -1.81
C ASP A 123 -13.80 5.63 -3.04
N SER A 124 -14.12 6.34 -4.12
CA SER A 124 -14.65 5.75 -5.35
C SER A 124 -13.63 4.83 -6.01
N GLU A 125 -12.35 5.21 -6.02
CA GLU A 125 -11.29 4.40 -6.61
C GLU A 125 -11.03 3.15 -5.78
N TYR A 126 -11.02 3.27 -4.45
CA TYR A 126 -10.92 2.12 -3.56
C TYR A 126 -12.09 1.15 -3.75
N LYS A 127 -13.34 1.66 -3.81
CA LYS A 127 -14.53 0.82 -4.04
C LYS A 127 -14.44 0.06 -5.36
N LYS A 128 -14.00 0.72 -6.44
CA LYS A 128 -13.76 0.07 -7.73
C LYS A 128 -12.65 -0.97 -7.63
N PHE A 129 -11.56 -0.65 -6.94
CA PHE A 129 -10.43 -1.56 -6.75
C PHE A 129 -10.87 -2.81 -5.99
N PHE A 130 -11.63 -2.63 -4.91
CA PHE A 130 -12.23 -3.70 -4.14
C PHE A 130 -13.17 -4.55 -5.00
N LYS A 131 -14.02 -3.93 -5.80
CA LYS A 131 -14.99 -4.64 -6.64
C LYS A 131 -14.33 -5.47 -7.74
N TRP A 132 -13.32 -4.94 -8.42
CA TRP A 132 -12.76 -5.54 -9.64
C TRP A 132 -11.48 -6.35 -9.41
N CYS A 133 -10.68 -5.99 -8.40
CA CYS A 133 -9.34 -6.55 -8.19
C CYS A 133 -9.24 -7.50 -7.00
N VAL A 134 -10.32 -7.69 -6.24
CA VAL A 134 -10.35 -8.55 -5.06
C VAL A 134 -11.26 -9.74 -5.32
N LYS A 135 -10.84 -10.90 -4.82
CA LYS A 135 -11.67 -12.11 -4.79
C LYS A 135 -12.89 -11.84 -3.90
N GLU A 136 -14.09 -12.04 -4.45
CA GLU A 136 -15.27 -12.13 -3.60
C GLU A 136 -15.12 -13.40 -2.77
N ASN A 137 -15.04 -13.23 -1.45
CA ASN A 137 -15.17 -14.38 -0.56
C ASN A 137 -16.65 -14.76 -0.58
N GLU A 138 -16.95 -16.01 -0.95
CA GLU A 138 -18.23 -16.65 -0.64
C GLU A 138 -18.54 -16.59 0.86
#